data_AF-A0A7C7JJL0-F1
#
_entry.id   AF-A0A7C7JJL0-F1
#
_cell.length_a   1.000
_cell.length_b   1.000
_cell.length_c   1.000
_cell.angle_alpha   90.00
_cell.angle_beta   90.00
_cell.angle_gamma   90.00
#
_symmetry.space_group_name_H-M   'P 1'
#
loop_
_entity.id
_entity.type
_entity.pdbx_description
1 polymer ?
#
loop_
_entity_poly.entity_id
_entity_poly.type
_entity_poly.pdbx_seq_one_letter_code
_entity_poly.pdbx_strand_id
1 'polypeptide(L)'
;MGSFDKLEFKLKHAERTLVFEKIGNPEKEREFEIRSLRDWGFDLLLVWHRGKLTYLLQKEGLREKGETFVEEEEEYTVEEVLEELPKDTSIFARVEERDGEAYILVEIRHIEKKWGEGTLILNVPAAELLIAFFRKKGLDRLYNYVESVGITTEFFHQRGQPTIPLPYKKLPAGAKDFIKRTKEIFDLVGFGRLSLAYYGKDKNKDSKYRVFLTLPTVDLFDLWIAEKLNNSFKVFK
;
A
#
# COMPACT_ATOMS: atom_id res chain seq x y z
N MET A 1 -3.01 -10.78 39.70
CA MET A 1 -3.10 -11.99 38.86
C MET A 1 -1.90 -12.88 39.18
N GLY A 2 -2.15 -14.10 39.63
CA GLY A 2 -1.09 -15.09 39.89
C GLY A 2 -0.40 -15.52 38.59
N SER A 3 0.71 -16.26 38.68
CA SER A 3 1.44 -16.76 37.50
C SER A 3 0.57 -17.71 36.65
N PHE A 4 -0.27 -18.52 37.28
CA PHE A 4 -1.23 -19.41 36.63
C PHE A 4 -2.30 -18.64 35.83
N ASP A 5 -2.89 -17.57 36.39
CA ASP A 5 -3.88 -16.75 35.68
C ASP A 5 -3.29 -16.06 34.44
N LYS A 6 -2.03 -15.63 34.52
CA LYS A 6 -1.31 -15.02 33.39
C LYS A 6 -1.04 -16.04 32.28
N LEU A 7 -0.69 -17.27 32.64
CA LEU A 7 -0.47 -18.35 31.69
C LEU A 7 -1.77 -18.74 30.98
N GLU A 8 -2.85 -18.96 31.72
CA GLU A 8 -4.16 -19.32 31.16
C GLU A 8 -4.70 -18.21 30.23
N PHE A 9 -4.56 -16.95 30.64
CA PHE A 9 -4.91 -15.82 29.79
C PHE A 9 -4.10 -15.82 28.49
N LYS A 10 -2.77 -15.99 28.56
CA LYS A 10 -1.89 -16.00 27.39
C LYS A 10 -2.24 -17.14 26.43
N LEU A 11 -2.51 -18.34 26.95
CA LEU A 11 -2.93 -19.50 26.16
C LEU A 11 -4.26 -19.25 25.46
N LYS A 12 -5.30 -18.86 26.20
CA LYS A 12 -6.64 -18.60 25.63
C LYS A 12 -6.64 -17.44 24.64
N HIS A 13 -5.78 -16.44 24.85
CA HIS A 13 -5.62 -15.33 23.91
C HIS A 13 -4.98 -15.79 22.60
N ALA A 14 -3.90 -16.57 22.68
CA ALA A 14 -3.24 -17.14 21.50
C ALA A 14 -4.16 -18.09 20.71
N GLU A 15 -4.84 -19.03 21.39
CA GLU A 15 -5.73 -20.03 20.75
C GLU A 15 -6.93 -19.40 20.03
N ARG A 16 -7.42 -18.26 20.54
CA ARG A 16 -8.64 -17.61 20.02
C ARG A 16 -8.36 -16.40 19.15
N THR A 17 -7.11 -16.00 19.01
CA THR A 17 -6.71 -15.06 17.96
C THR A 17 -6.87 -15.76 16.63
N LEU A 18 -7.71 -15.20 15.75
CA LEU A 18 -8.00 -15.78 14.47
C LEU A 18 -6.92 -15.35 13.48
N VAL A 19 -6.25 -16.33 12.87
CA VAL A 19 -5.19 -16.09 11.90
C VAL A 19 -5.64 -16.61 10.53
N PHE A 20 -5.51 -15.77 9.51
CA PHE A 20 -5.79 -16.11 8.12
C PHE A 20 -4.61 -15.68 7.27
N GLU A 21 -4.12 -16.59 6.43
CA GLU A 21 -2.90 -16.39 5.66
C GLU A 21 -3.09 -16.87 4.23
N LYS A 22 -2.54 -16.09 3.30
CA LYS A 22 -2.22 -16.53 1.94
C LYS A 22 -0.70 -16.48 1.84
N ILE A 23 -0.09 -17.66 1.88
CA ILE A 23 1.36 -17.81 1.88
C ILE A 23 1.81 -17.88 0.43
N GLY A 24 2.63 -16.90 0.03
CA GLY A 24 3.27 -16.76 -1.26
C GLY A 24 4.53 -15.92 -1.12
N ASN A 25 5.24 -15.66 -2.21
CA ASN A 25 6.24 -14.59 -2.21
C ASN A 25 5.50 -13.28 -2.41
N PRO A 26 5.67 -12.28 -1.53
CA PRO A 26 5.05 -10.97 -1.74
C PRO A 26 5.54 -10.42 -3.08
N GLU A 27 4.61 -9.93 -3.89
CA GLU A 27 4.94 -9.26 -5.14
C GLU A 27 5.81 -8.04 -4.82
N LYS A 28 6.96 -7.95 -5.49
CA LYS A 28 7.92 -6.87 -5.30
C LYS A 28 7.88 -5.87 -6.43
N GLU A 29 7.29 -6.24 -7.55
CA GLU A 29 7.25 -5.45 -8.78
C GLU A 29 5.92 -5.67 -9.45
N ARG A 30 5.31 -4.60 -9.96
CA ARG A 30 4.02 -4.64 -10.62
C ARG A 30 3.93 -3.60 -11.73
N GLU A 31 3.16 -3.92 -12.76
CA GLU A 31 2.81 -2.98 -13.83
C GLU A 31 1.68 -2.04 -13.38
N PHE A 32 1.79 -0.76 -13.75
CA PHE A 32 0.82 0.29 -13.45
C PHE A 32 0.38 1.04 -14.71
N GLU A 33 -0.86 1.53 -14.67
CA GLU A 33 -1.34 2.47 -15.67
C GLU A 33 -0.76 3.87 -15.40
N ILE A 34 -0.63 4.71 -16.44
CA ILE A 34 -0.18 6.10 -16.30
C ILE A 34 -1.02 6.90 -15.30
N ARG A 35 -2.33 6.59 -15.22
CA ARG A 35 -3.24 7.20 -14.25
C ARG A 35 -2.81 6.97 -12.80
N SER A 36 -2.16 5.84 -12.50
CA SER A 36 -1.66 5.55 -11.16
C SER A 36 -0.64 6.59 -10.69
N LEU A 37 0.18 7.14 -11.60
CA LEU A 37 1.13 8.20 -11.27
C LEU A 37 0.41 9.47 -10.79
N ARG A 38 -0.68 9.86 -11.46
CA ARG A 38 -1.55 10.98 -11.02
C ARG A 38 -2.23 10.67 -9.70
N ASP A 39 -2.63 9.42 -9.50
CA ASP A 39 -3.16 8.98 -8.22
C ASP A 39 -2.14 9.14 -7.09
N TRP A 40 -0.85 8.93 -7.37
CA TRP A 40 0.25 9.16 -6.44
C TRP A 40 0.65 10.64 -6.31
N GLY A 41 0.17 11.49 -7.22
CA GLY A 41 0.38 12.95 -7.21
C GLY A 41 1.43 13.46 -8.17
N PHE A 42 1.70 12.71 -9.24
CA PHE A 42 2.65 13.10 -10.27
C PHE A 42 2.02 13.14 -11.66
N ASP A 43 2.52 14.05 -12.48
CA ASP A 43 2.37 13.99 -13.94
C ASP A 43 3.63 13.41 -14.56
N LEU A 44 3.44 12.62 -15.61
CA LEU A 44 4.54 12.13 -16.45
C LEU A 44 4.77 13.13 -17.59
N LEU A 45 5.97 13.69 -17.64
CA LEU A 45 6.38 14.64 -18.67
C LEU A 45 7.27 13.95 -19.70
N LEU A 46 7.07 14.31 -20.97
CA LEU A 46 8.07 14.16 -22.02
C LEU A 46 8.85 15.49 -22.10
N VAL A 47 10.15 15.45 -21.86
CA VAL A 47 10.98 16.65 -21.75
C VAL A 47 12.23 16.57 -22.63
N TRP A 48 12.66 17.70 -23.16
CA TRP A 48 13.99 17.88 -23.72
C TRP A 48 15.00 18.15 -22.61
N HIS A 49 16.05 17.35 -22.58
CA HIS A 49 17.17 17.49 -21.66
C HIS A 49 18.47 17.21 -22.41
N ARG A 50 19.41 18.17 -22.40
CA ARG A 50 20.71 18.07 -23.11
C ARG A 50 20.58 17.61 -24.57
N GLY A 51 19.57 18.14 -25.28
CA GLY A 51 19.29 17.85 -26.69
C GLY A 51 18.66 16.48 -26.97
N LYS A 52 18.20 15.75 -25.93
CA LYS A 52 17.50 14.46 -26.07
C LYS A 52 16.14 14.50 -25.39
N LEU A 53 15.18 13.79 -25.95
CA LEU A 53 13.88 13.54 -25.31
C LEU A 53 14.02 12.45 -24.24
N THR A 54 13.45 12.69 -23.06
CA THR A 54 13.38 11.74 -21.96
C THR A 54 12.09 11.91 -21.16
N TYR A 55 11.82 10.98 -20.25
CA TYR A 55 10.71 11.06 -19.31
C TYR A 55 11.16 11.65 -17.98
N LEU A 56 10.27 12.43 -17.36
CA LEU A 56 10.48 12.99 -16.03
C LEU A 56 9.14 13.00 -15.28
N LEU A 57 9.15 12.63 -14.00
CA LEU A 57 8.00 12.85 -13.12
C LEU A 57 8.10 14.21 -12.47
N GLN A 58 6.98 14.93 -12.44
CA GLN A 58 6.84 16.18 -11.72
C GLN A 58 5.56 16.14 -10.89
N LYS A 59 5.49 16.98 -9.85
CA LYS A 59 4.27 17.13 -9.05
C LYS A 59 3.09 17.48 -9.99
N GLU A 60 1.96 16.80 -9.79
CA GLU A 60 0.77 16.97 -10.62
C GLU A 60 0.36 18.46 -10.70
N GLY A 61 0.11 18.93 -11.93
CA GLY A 61 -0.30 20.29 -12.24
C GLY A 61 0.78 21.36 -12.04
N LEU A 62 2.03 20.97 -11.78
CA LEU A 62 3.12 21.92 -11.57
C LEU A 62 3.66 22.51 -12.88
N ARG A 63 3.64 21.72 -13.97
CA ARG A 63 4.26 22.07 -15.25
C ARG A 63 3.28 22.01 -16.39
N GLU A 64 3.55 22.80 -17.43
CA GLU A 64 2.76 22.83 -18.66
C GLU A 64 3.61 22.68 -19.92
N LYS A 65 2.97 22.29 -21.04
CA LYS A 65 3.63 22.14 -22.33
C LYS A 65 4.28 23.45 -22.78
N GLY A 66 5.54 23.38 -23.21
CA GLY A 66 6.33 24.50 -23.68
C GLY A 66 7.09 25.25 -22.58
N GLU A 67 6.89 24.89 -21.31
CA GLU A 67 7.63 25.48 -20.18
C GLU A 67 9.09 25.01 -20.18
N THR A 68 10.03 25.94 -19.90
CA THR A 68 11.43 25.62 -19.59
C THR A 68 11.69 25.91 -18.12
N PHE A 69 12.31 24.96 -17.41
CA PHE A 69 12.62 25.08 -15.99
C PHE A 69 13.97 24.46 -15.66
N VAL A 70 14.49 24.82 -14.48
CA VAL A 70 15.73 24.25 -13.92
C VAL A 70 15.39 23.44 -12.68
N GLU A 71 15.89 22.22 -12.62
CA GLU A 71 15.78 21.31 -11.47
C GLU A 71 17.10 20.58 -11.28
N GLU A 72 17.61 20.54 -10.05
CA GLU A 72 18.93 19.96 -9.74
C GLU A 72 20.07 20.50 -10.63
N GLU A 73 20.06 21.81 -10.91
CA GLU A 73 21.03 22.50 -11.78
C GLU A 73 20.98 22.10 -13.26
N GLU A 74 19.99 21.31 -13.67
CA GLU A 74 19.78 20.89 -15.05
C GLU A 74 18.58 21.61 -15.67
N GLU A 75 18.71 22.01 -16.94
CA GLU A 75 17.62 22.63 -17.71
C GLU A 75 16.78 21.57 -18.44
N TYR A 76 15.46 21.77 -18.38
CA TYR A 76 14.46 20.92 -19.02
C TYR A 76 13.46 21.79 -19.77
N THR A 77 13.03 21.35 -20.96
CA THR A 77 11.89 21.95 -21.68
C THR A 77 10.80 20.92 -21.85
N VAL A 78 9.57 21.24 -21.42
CA VAL A 78 8.42 20.33 -21.50
C VAL A 78 7.91 20.27 -22.94
N GLU A 79 8.06 19.10 -23.57
CA GLU A 79 7.46 18.81 -24.87
C GLU A 79 5.97 18.47 -24.72
N GLU A 80 5.64 17.68 -23.70
CA GLU A 80 4.28 17.21 -23.46
C GLU A 80 4.06 16.77 -22.00
N VAL A 81 2.85 16.99 -21.48
CA VAL A 81 2.34 16.35 -20.26
C VAL A 81 1.53 15.13 -20.72
N LEU A 82 2.02 13.92 -20.49
CA LEU A 82 1.45 12.71 -21.06
C LEU A 82 0.13 12.32 -20.37
N GLU A 83 -0.90 12.09 -21.18
CA GLU A 83 -2.16 11.47 -20.75
C GLU A 83 -2.19 9.96 -21.00
N GLU A 84 -1.43 9.52 -22.01
CA GLU A 84 -1.27 8.13 -22.40
C GLU A 84 0.22 7.79 -22.55
N LEU A 85 0.57 6.53 -22.32
CA LEU A 85 1.92 6.05 -22.57
C LEU A 85 2.18 5.94 -24.07
N PRO A 86 3.41 6.23 -24.54
CA PRO A 86 3.81 5.91 -25.90
C PRO A 86 3.63 4.43 -26.21
N LYS A 87 3.39 4.12 -27.49
CA LYS A 87 3.22 2.74 -27.95
C LYS A 87 4.40 1.88 -27.49
N ASP A 88 4.08 0.65 -27.10
CA ASP A 88 5.05 -0.37 -26.69
C ASP A 88 5.86 0.01 -25.45
N THR A 89 5.29 0.85 -24.57
CA THR A 89 5.85 1.15 -23.25
C THR A 89 4.89 0.80 -22.12
N SER A 90 5.47 0.43 -20.97
CA SER A 90 4.74 0.12 -19.73
C SER A 90 5.46 0.74 -18.53
N ILE A 91 4.69 1.11 -17.50
CA ILE A 91 5.25 1.57 -16.23
C ILE A 91 5.34 0.38 -15.28
N PHE A 92 6.52 0.15 -14.74
CA PHE A 92 6.73 -0.83 -13.68
C PHE A 92 7.18 -0.12 -12.42
N ALA A 93 6.56 -0.44 -11.29
CA ALA A 93 7.05 -0.03 -9.99
C ALA A 93 7.53 -1.25 -9.21
N ARG A 94 8.67 -1.12 -8.54
CA ARG A 94 9.20 -2.16 -7.66
C ARG A 94 9.64 -1.60 -6.31
N VAL A 95 9.51 -2.41 -5.28
CA VAL A 95 9.99 -2.09 -3.93
C VAL A 95 11.28 -2.85 -3.67
N GLU A 96 12.33 -2.11 -3.37
CA GLU A 96 13.64 -2.63 -2.97
C GLU A 96 13.95 -2.25 -1.52
N GLU A 97 14.69 -3.11 -0.82
CA GLU A 97 15.20 -2.80 0.52
C GLU A 97 16.68 -2.42 0.43
N ARG A 98 17.05 -1.33 1.09
CA ARG A 98 18.44 -0.84 1.20
C ARG A 98 18.68 -0.44 2.64
N ASP A 99 19.65 -1.09 3.29
CA ASP A 99 20.05 -0.80 4.68
C ASP A 99 18.88 -0.77 5.69
N GLY A 100 17.85 -1.62 5.47
CA GLY A 100 16.66 -1.70 6.33
C GLY A 100 15.53 -0.72 5.99
N GLU A 101 15.69 0.09 4.94
CA GLU A 101 14.66 0.99 4.42
C GLU A 101 14.10 0.50 3.08
N ALA A 102 12.79 0.64 2.88
CA ALA A 102 12.15 0.30 1.61
C ALA A 102 12.06 1.52 0.69
N TYR A 103 12.47 1.35 -0.57
CA TYR A 103 12.40 2.33 -1.64
C TYR A 103 11.46 1.84 -2.73
N ILE A 104 10.62 2.72 -3.27
CA ILE A 104 9.87 2.46 -4.49
C ILE A 104 10.62 3.07 -5.68
N LEU A 105 10.90 2.21 -6.66
CA LEU A 105 11.50 2.58 -7.93
C LEU A 105 10.43 2.46 -9.00
N VAL A 106 10.35 3.44 -9.89
CA VAL A 106 9.41 3.41 -11.02
C VAL A 106 10.19 3.58 -12.31
N GLU A 107 9.96 2.68 -13.26
CA GLU A 107 10.65 2.64 -14.54
C GLU A 107 9.63 2.63 -15.69
N ILE A 108 9.95 3.32 -16.78
CA ILE A 108 9.27 3.13 -18.07
C ILE A 108 10.08 2.13 -18.89
N ARG A 109 9.47 1.02 -19.27
CA ARG A 109 10.12 -0.07 -20.01
C ARG A 109 9.52 -0.20 -21.40
N HIS A 110 10.37 -0.46 -22.38
CA HIS A 110 9.93 -0.82 -23.74
C HIS A 110 9.65 -2.33 -23.84
N ILE A 111 8.44 -2.68 -24.28
CA ILE A 111 7.94 -4.06 -24.33
C ILE A 111 8.75 -4.92 -25.33
N GLU A 112 9.26 -4.33 -26.42
CA GLU A 112 10.00 -5.06 -27.47
C GLU A 112 11.49 -5.25 -27.17
N LYS A 113 12.07 -4.49 -26.24
CA LYS A 113 13.49 -4.62 -25.89
C LYS A 113 13.66 -5.78 -24.92
N LYS A 114 14.04 -6.95 -25.46
CA LYS A 114 14.24 -8.21 -24.73
C LYS A 114 15.26 -8.15 -23.56
N TRP A 115 16.01 -7.07 -23.38
CA TRP A 115 16.95 -6.89 -22.28
C TRP A 115 17.06 -5.40 -21.88
N GLY A 116 16.58 -5.05 -20.69
CA GLY A 116 17.50 -4.63 -19.64
C GLY A 116 17.48 -3.20 -19.11
N GLU A 117 16.99 -2.19 -19.83
CA GLU A 117 17.06 -0.81 -19.31
C GLU A 117 15.74 -0.07 -19.52
N GLY A 118 14.95 0.01 -18.45
CA GLY A 118 13.88 0.98 -18.33
C GLY A 118 14.45 2.34 -17.90
N THR A 119 13.77 3.41 -18.30
CA THR A 119 14.11 4.76 -17.80
C THR A 119 13.57 4.88 -16.38
N LEU A 120 14.46 4.94 -15.38
CA LEU A 120 14.09 5.22 -13.99
C LEU A 120 13.54 6.64 -13.91
N ILE A 121 12.28 6.77 -13.50
CA ILE A 121 11.58 8.06 -13.38
C ILE A 121 11.25 8.43 -11.92
N LEU A 122 11.35 7.48 -10.99
CA LEU A 122 11.17 7.71 -9.56
C LEU A 122 12.06 6.77 -8.75
N ASN A 123 12.65 7.27 -7.68
CA ASN A 123 13.33 6.48 -6.64
C ASN A 123 13.23 7.22 -5.31
N VAL A 124 12.26 6.86 -4.48
CA VAL A 124 11.96 7.54 -3.21
C VAL A 124 11.67 6.52 -2.11
N PRO A 125 11.78 6.89 -0.83
CA PRO A 125 11.33 6.02 0.26
C PRO A 125 9.86 5.61 0.06
N ALA A 126 9.58 4.31 0.06
CA ALA A 126 8.25 3.77 -0.19
C ALA A 126 7.25 4.24 0.88
N ALA A 127 7.70 4.38 2.13
CA ALA A 127 6.88 4.89 3.23
C ALA A 127 6.37 6.31 2.97
N GLU A 128 7.24 7.21 2.51
CA GLU A 128 6.89 8.61 2.24
C GLU A 128 5.83 8.70 1.14
N LEU A 129 6.06 8.00 0.02
CA LEU A 129 5.10 8.02 -1.09
C LEU A 129 3.78 7.37 -0.70
N LEU A 130 3.80 6.23 -0.02
CA LEU A 130 2.60 5.50 0.36
C LEU A 130 1.72 6.33 1.30
N ILE A 131 2.33 7.00 2.28
CA ILE A 131 1.62 7.88 3.21
C ILE A 131 1.05 9.10 2.51
N ALA A 132 1.83 9.73 1.60
CA ALA A 132 1.34 10.86 0.80
C ALA A 132 0.16 10.44 -0.09
N PHE A 133 0.27 9.29 -0.75
CA PHE A 133 -0.78 8.68 -1.56
C PHE A 133 -2.07 8.45 -0.76
N PHE A 134 -1.96 7.80 0.42
CA PHE A 134 -3.12 7.55 1.27
C PHE A 134 -3.81 8.84 1.71
N ARG A 135 -3.05 9.88 2.08
CA ARG A 135 -3.63 11.19 2.44
C ARG A 135 -4.32 11.85 1.26
N LYS A 136 -3.67 11.88 0.09
CA LYS A 136 -4.22 12.48 -1.14
C LYS A 136 -5.54 11.83 -1.54
N LYS A 137 -5.69 10.52 -1.33
CA LYS A 137 -6.87 9.74 -1.69
C LYS A 137 -7.91 9.58 -0.58
N GLY A 138 -7.74 10.25 0.57
CA GLY A 138 -8.69 10.15 1.68
C GLY A 138 -8.79 8.73 2.26
N LEU A 139 -7.69 7.97 2.22
CA LEU A 139 -7.60 6.61 2.74
C LEU A 139 -7.24 6.63 4.24
N ASP A 140 -8.02 7.37 5.02
CA ASP A 140 -7.70 7.73 6.41
C ASP A 140 -7.41 6.54 7.32
N ARG A 141 -8.09 5.40 7.12
CA ARG A 141 -7.86 4.23 7.98
C ARG A 141 -6.52 3.60 7.68
N LEU A 142 -6.15 3.50 6.41
CA LEU A 142 -4.82 3.00 6.05
C LEU A 142 -3.76 3.94 6.57
N TYR A 143 -3.90 5.25 6.30
CA TYR A 143 -2.99 6.27 6.82
C TYR A 143 -2.77 6.17 8.34
N ASN A 144 -3.86 6.01 9.12
CA ASN A 144 -3.78 5.94 10.57
C ASN A 144 -3.31 4.59 11.13
N TYR A 145 -3.39 3.52 10.33
CA TYR A 145 -3.12 2.15 10.81
C TYR A 145 -1.79 1.59 10.29
N VAL A 146 -1.08 2.25 9.36
CA VAL A 146 0.27 1.84 8.97
C VAL A 146 1.18 1.83 10.19
N GLU A 147 1.85 0.71 10.44
CA GLU A 147 2.83 0.52 11.51
C GLU A 147 4.26 0.50 10.93
N SER A 148 4.46 -0.19 9.81
CA SER A 148 5.76 -0.33 9.15
C SER A 148 5.60 -0.50 7.64
N VAL A 149 6.61 -0.09 6.87
CA VAL A 149 6.64 -0.21 5.40
C VAL A 149 7.99 -0.81 5.00
N GLY A 150 7.94 -2.04 4.48
CA GLY A 150 9.08 -2.77 3.93
C GLY A 150 8.78 -3.22 2.49
N ILE A 151 9.20 -4.44 2.13
CA ILE A 151 8.62 -5.17 0.97
C ILE A 151 7.12 -5.41 1.18
N THR A 152 6.72 -5.56 2.44
CA THR A 152 5.33 -5.63 2.88
C THR A 152 5.04 -4.49 3.83
N THR A 153 3.81 -3.99 3.80
CA THR A 153 3.32 -2.98 4.74
C THR A 153 2.51 -3.66 5.82
N GLU A 154 2.80 -3.32 7.07
CA GLU A 154 2.05 -3.79 8.23
C GLU A 154 1.07 -2.73 8.68
N PHE A 155 -0.14 -3.17 9.01
CA PHE A 155 -1.17 -2.36 9.60
C PHE A 155 -1.51 -2.90 10.98
N PHE A 156 -1.57 -2.00 11.97
CA PHE A 156 -1.98 -2.31 13.32
C PHE A 156 -3.09 -1.38 13.77
N HIS A 157 -4.14 -1.96 14.34
CA HIS A 157 -5.14 -1.18 15.05
C HIS A 157 -5.73 -1.93 16.22
N GLN A 158 -5.85 -1.24 17.36
CA GLN A 158 -6.46 -1.77 18.57
C GLN A 158 -7.47 -0.78 19.12
N ARG A 159 -8.63 -1.30 19.52
CA ARG A 159 -9.64 -0.56 20.28
C ARG A 159 -10.04 -1.34 21.52
N GLY A 160 -10.04 -0.63 22.65
CA GLY A 160 -10.38 -1.19 23.96
C GLY A 160 -9.26 -2.06 24.55
N GLN A 161 -9.49 -2.49 25.79
CA GLN A 161 -8.55 -3.35 26.50
C GLN A 161 -8.69 -4.82 26.06
N PRO A 162 -7.56 -5.52 25.84
CA PRO A 162 -7.58 -6.95 25.52
C PRO A 162 -8.25 -7.79 26.60
N THR A 163 -9.12 -8.70 26.18
CA THR A 163 -9.67 -9.79 27.01
C THR A 163 -9.50 -11.11 26.27
N ILE A 164 -10.12 -12.20 26.75
CA ILE A 164 -10.14 -13.45 26.00
C ILE A 164 -10.94 -13.23 24.70
N PRO A 165 -10.34 -13.44 23.50
CA PRO A 165 -11.04 -13.26 22.24
C PRO A 165 -12.25 -14.20 22.10
N LEU A 166 -13.24 -13.76 21.33
CA LEU A 166 -14.36 -14.59 20.92
C LEU A 166 -13.92 -15.54 19.80
N PRO A 167 -14.35 -16.81 19.84
CA PRO A 167 -14.10 -17.74 18.73
C PRO A 167 -14.89 -17.32 17.48
N TYR A 168 -14.41 -17.74 16.30
CA TYR A 168 -15.01 -17.39 14.99
C TYR A 168 -16.53 -17.53 14.94
N LYS A 169 -17.08 -18.63 15.48
CA LYS A 169 -18.54 -18.90 15.49
C LYS A 169 -19.36 -17.79 16.18
N LYS A 170 -18.78 -17.14 17.20
CA LYS A 170 -19.41 -16.09 18.01
C LYS A 170 -19.12 -14.66 17.52
N LEU A 171 -18.39 -14.49 16.41
CA LEU A 171 -18.15 -13.16 15.85
C LEU A 171 -19.44 -12.52 15.33
N PRO A 172 -19.59 -11.19 15.47
CA PRO A 172 -20.67 -10.46 14.81
C PRO A 172 -20.50 -10.47 13.28
N ALA A 173 -21.59 -10.22 12.55
CA ALA A 173 -21.59 -10.21 11.09
C ALA A 173 -20.53 -9.28 10.49
N GLY A 174 -20.36 -8.07 11.03
CA GLY A 174 -19.35 -7.12 10.56
C GLY A 174 -17.91 -7.62 10.67
N ALA A 175 -17.56 -8.34 11.74
CA ALA A 175 -16.22 -8.92 11.89
C ALA A 175 -16.01 -10.11 10.93
N LYS A 176 -17.07 -10.88 10.62
CA LYS A 176 -17.01 -11.94 9.60
C LYS A 176 -16.86 -11.34 8.19
N ASP A 177 -17.57 -10.24 7.91
CA ASP A 177 -17.48 -9.51 6.64
C ASP A 177 -16.09 -8.90 6.45
N PHE A 178 -15.48 -8.34 7.51
CA PHE A 178 -14.08 -7.92 7.51
C PHE A 178 -13.15 -9.03 7.02
N ILE A 179 -13.17 -10.18 7.71
CA ILE A 179 -12.33 -11.33 7.38
C ILE A 179 -12.54 -11.75 5.93
N LYS A 180 -13.80 -11.81 5.47
CA LYS A 180 -14.14 -12.20 4.10
C LYS A 180 -13.50 -11.25 3.09
N ARG A 181 -13.71 -9.93 3.22
CA ARG A 181 -13.16 -8.92 2.31
C ARG A 181 -11.63 -8.92 2.33
N THR A 182 -11.02 -9.08 3.50
CA THR A 182 -9.56 -9.17 3.62
C THR A 182 -9.02 -10.40 2.88
N LYS A 183 -9.68 -11.56 2.99
CA LYS A 183 -9.31 -12.76 2.24
C LYS A 183 -9.47 -12.57 0.73
N GLU A 184 -10.52 -11.88 0.28
CA GLU A 184 -10.69 -11.53 -1.13
C GLU A 184 -9.52 -10.67 -1.63
N ILE A 185 -9.01 -9.75 -0.81
CA ILE A 185 -7.79 -8.97 -1.14
C ILE A 185 -6.57 -9.89 -1.22
N PHE A 186 -6.39 -10.82 -0.27
CA PHE A 186 -5.27 -11.77 -0.32
C PHE A 186 -5.27 -12.64 -1.58
N ASP A 187 -6.45 -13.01 -2.07
CA ASP A 187 -6.58 -13.77 -3.31
C ASP A 187 -6.22 -12.93 -4.55
N LEU A 188 -6.40 -11.61 -4.49
CA LEU A 188 -6.03 -10.68 -5.57
C LEU A 188 -4.52 -10.42 -5.60
N VAL A 189 -3.89 -10.23 -4.44
CA VAL A 189 -2.45 -9.89 -4.34
C VAL A 189 -1.53 -11.11 -4.17
N GLY A 190 -2.10 -12.31 -4.08
CA GLY A 190 -1.35 -13.55 -3.90
C GLY A 190 -0.65 -13.73 -2.55
N PHE A 191 -0.64 -12.72 -1.67
CA PHE A 191 0.01 -12.73 -0.37
C PHE A 191 -0.77 -11.94 0.69
N GLY A 192 -0.80 -12.45 1.92
CA GLY A 192 -1.24 -11.62 3.04
C GLY A 192 -1.44 -12.39 4.33
N ARG A 193 -1.42 -11.66 5.45
CA ARG A 193 -1.62 -12.23 6.79
C ARG A 193 -2.55 -11.33 7.58
N LEU A 194 -3.63 -11.89 8.13
CA LEU A 194 -4.54 -11.24 9.05
C LEU A 194 -4.50 -11.96 10.39
N SER A 195 -4.26 -11.22 11.48
CA SER A 195 -4.48 -11.67 12.85
C SER A 195 -5.55 -10.81 13.51
N LEU A 196 -6.67 -11.40 13.90
CA LEU A 196 -7.80 -10.72 14.54
C LEU A 196 -8.09 -11.33 15.91
N ALA A 197 -7.99 -10.51 16.96
CA ALA A 197 -8.50 -10.81 18.28
C ALA A 197 -9.71 -9.91 18.58
N TYR A 198 -10.93 -10.45 18.48
CA TYR A 198 -12.17 -9.71 18.75
C TYR A 198 -12.67 -9.99 20.17
N TYR A 199 -12.83 -8.95 20.99
CA TYR A 199 -13.10 -9.04 22.43
C TYR A 199 -14.57 -8.79 22.81
N GLY A 200 -15.46 -8.67 21.81
CA GLY A 200 -16.86 -8.29 22.03
C GLY A 200 -17.07 -6.78 21.92
N LYS A 201 -18.13 -6.30 22.57
CA LYS A 201 -18.46 -4.87 22.63
C LYS A 201 -18.24 -4.30 24.02
N ASP A 202 -18.00 -3.00 24.10
CA ASP A 202 -18.01 -2.28 25.38
C ASP A 202 -19.45 -1.87 25.77
N LYS A 203 -19.56 -1.08 26.85
CA LYS A 203 -20.85 -0.58 27.36
C LYS A 203 -21.55 0.36 26.37
N ASN A 204 -20.79 1.02 25.50
CA ASN A 204 -21.28 1.95 24.47
C ASN A 204 -21.64 1.24 23.16
N LYS A 205 -21.54 -0.11 23.13
CA LYS A 205 -21.76 -0.97 21.95
C LYS A 205 -20.67 -0.86 20.88
N ASP A 206 -19.53 -0.27 21.23
CA ASP A 206 -18.37 -0.14 20.37
C ASP A 206 -17.58 -1.45 20.34
N SER A 207 -17.00 -1.76 19.18
CA SER A 207 -16.23 -2.98 19.03
C SER A 207 -14.89 -2.89 19.77
N LYS A 208 -14.58 -3.92 20.57
CA LYS A 208 -13.25 -4.09 21.17
C LYS A 208 -12.49 -5.15 20.39
N TYR A 209 -11.32 -4.83 19.88
CA TYR A 209 -10.54 -5.73 19.06
C TYR A 209 -9.08 -5.32 18.97
N ARG A 210 -8.26 -6.23 18.45
CA ARG A 210 -6.93 -5.99 17.92
C ARG A 210 -6.83 -6.64 16.55
N VAL A 211 -6.36 -5.87 15.57
CA VAL A 211 -6.07 -6.33 14.21
C VAL A 211 -4.60 -6.08 13.92
N PHE A 212 -3.96 -7.07 13.34
CA PHE A 212 -2.70 -6.95 12.64
C PHE A 212 -2.89 -7.49 11.23
N LEU A 213 -2.44 -6.75 10.22
CA LEU A 213 -2.62 -7.09 8.82
C LEU A 213 -1.34 -6.80 8.05
N THR A 214 -0.93 -7.69 7.15
CA THR A 214 0.24 -7.49 6.29
C THR A 214 -0.13 -7.77 4.84
N LEU A 215 0.32 -6.90 3.93
CA LEU A 215 0.14 -6.99 2.47
C LEU A 215 1.43 -6.54 1.75
N PRO A 216 1.68 -6.93 0.49
CA PRO A 216 2.81 -6.42 -0.26
C PRO A 216 2.68 -4.90 -0.46
N THR A 217 3.78 -4.18 -0.30
CA THR A 217 3.78 -2.72 -0.36
C THR A 217 3.49 -2.22 -1.76
N VAL A 218 3.99 -2.91 -2.80
CA VAL A 218 3.75 -2.52 -4.20
C VAL A 218 2.25 -2.55 -4.54
N ASP A 219 1.51 -3.54 -4.06
CA ASP A 219 0.06 -3.65 -4.30
C ASP A 219 -0.76 -2.54 -3.65
N LEU A 220 -0.25 -1.93 -2.59
CA LEU A 220 -0.94 -0.83 -1.91
C LEU A 220 -0.86 0.49 -2.67
N PHE A 221 -0.05 0.58 -3.72
CA PHE A 221 -0.04 1.70 -4.64
C PHE A 221 -1.13 1.61 -5.72
N ASP A 222 -1.81 0.47 -5.85
CA ASP A 222 -3.03 0.34 -6.64
C ASP A 222 -4.22 0.93 -5.86
N LEU A 223 -4.82 1.99 -6.40
CA LEU A 223 -5.92 2.70 -5.76
C LEU A 223 -7.12 1.79 -5.46
N TRP A 224 -7.46 0.88 -6.36
CA TRP A 224 -8.60 0.00 -6.16
C TRP A 224 -8.35 -1.00 -5.02
N ILE A 225 -7.14 -1.54 -4.91
CA ILE A 225 -6.74 -2.40 -3.79
C ILE A 225 -6.74 -1.61 -2.48
N ALA A 226 -6.12 -0.44 -2.46
CA ALA A 226 -6.04 0.42 -1.29
C ALA A 226 -7.44 0.86 -0.82
N GLU A 227 -8.34 1.23 -1.74
CA GLU A 227 -9.73 1.56 -1.42
C GLU A 227 -10.50 0.37 -0.86
N LYS A 228 -10.38 -0.81 -1.48
CA LYS A 228 -11.01 -2.04 -0.97
C LYS A 228 -10.56 -2.33 0.45
N LEU A 229 -9.27 -2.21 0.73
CA LEU A 229 -8.74 -2.44 2.06
C LEU A 229 -9.21 -1.38 3.06
N ASN A 230 -9.09 -0.09 2.72
CA ASN A 230 -9.56 1.02 3.56
C ASN A 230 -11.06 0.86 3.91
N ASN A 231 -11.86 0.41 2.95
CA ASN A 231 -13.28 0.16 3.13
C ASN A 231 -13.56 -1.07 4.00
N SER A 232 -12.71 -2.10 3.98
CA SER A 232 -12.87 -3.27 4.85
C SER A 232 -12.85 -2.88 6.33
N PHE A 233 -12.00 -1.92 6.73
CA PHE A 233 -11.92 -1.44 8.11
C PHE A 233 -13.15 -0.63 8.58
N LYS A 234 -14.07 -0.22 7.68
CA LYS A 234 -15.32 0.50 8.06
C LYS A 234 -16.25 -0.28 8.97
N VAL A 235 -16.13 -1.61 8.97
CA VAL A 235 -16.96 -2.51 9.78
C VAL A 235 -16.68 -2.40 11.28
N PHE A 236 -15.52 -1.89 11.65
CA PHE A 236 -15.14 -1.66 13.04
C PHE A 236 -15.50 -0.23 13.46
N LYS A 237 -16.80 0.00 13.67
CA LYS A 237 -17.32 1.20 14.34
C LYS A 237 -17.18 1.14 15.85
#